data_AF-H8H2X6-F1
#
_entry.id   AF-H8H2X6-F1
#
_cell.length_a   1.000
_cell.length_b   1.000
_cell.length_c   1.000
_cell.angle_alpha   90.00
_cell.angle_beta   90.00
_cell.angle_gamma   90.00
#
_symmetry.space_group_name_H-M   'P 1'
#
loop_
_entity.id
_entity.type
_entity.pdbx_description
1 polymer ?
#
loop_
_entity_poly.entity_id
_entity_poly.type
_entity_poly.pdbx_seq_one_letter_code
_entity_poly.pdbx_strand_id
1 'polypeptide(L)'
;MFKRTLSLAPTTLLLLGALSLSQASAVVAGPTSNTTRAGTAITNTGFLDYRTDEGKDATEQSNVVTATVQHVPAVSITPNGGTDGGNDPSTPVCGQTVVGVPGQAAVLTYQITNTSNGPDTYTLTTLLGSTSPAGAAARYYLDDGDGTFTPQDTEITSIALDMGESRTFFVTYPIAAEEVGTAQFTLSPVATSTADNAVTDSGNTGCIDTQDRVGVQLDNDSFRETTAPATVFTEHFLRNIGNVDLSTSTITLTPQGGRYPATYRLGNQTTEYPTPQDALTAYGDLPIGQGVILHVTQTVPAGEANATRSTLSLTASTPGDSTPERENLTPAATSTARTDEIYVQRGIANIQKTQALCETDNNGAFSCPGAQQMYDRKATYQRALDVKPCDIIKYALFTQNTGDALLKQARIRDVVPQNTELLKALPLARDPMLYRIDGGAWMPAFPTFPSELPAGTTIEIAPDLNGDGTITDEDGLPRNSNNIGVVLYVQVKGPKCTAPASFDFEDINNFQAT
;
A
#
# COMPACT_ATOMS: atom_id res chain seq x y z
N MET A 1 63.76 -8.14 -51.88
CA MET A 1 62.93 -8.00 -53.11
C MET A 1 61.63 -7.29 -52.73
N PHE A 2 61.03 -6.52 -53.65
CA PHE A 2 59.68 -5.90 -53.65
C PHE A 2 58.96 -5.66 -52.30
N LYS A 3 58.71 -4.45 -51.76
CA LYS A 3 58.43 -3.07 -52.27
C LYS A 3 56.95 -2.82 -52.67
N ARG A 4 56.31 -1.83 -51.99
CA ARG A 4 54.99 -1.18 -52.23
C ARG A 4 53.73 -1.95 -51.74
N THR A 5 52.62 -1.32 -51.34
CA THR A 5 52.20 0.12 -51.36
C THR A 5 51.23 0.48 -50.22
N LEU A 6 51.17 1.76 -49.80
CA LEU A 6 50.01 2.32 -49.09
C LEU A 6 48.79 2.44 -50.03
N SER A 7 47.58 2.43 -49.46
CA SER A 7 46.45 3.19 -49.97
C SER A 7 45.73 3.88 -48.80
N LEU A 8 45.33 5.13 -49.00
CA LEU A 8 44.66 6.00 -48.04
C LEU A 8 43.35 6.50 -48.68
N ALA A 9 42.48 7.09 -47.84
CA ALA A 9 41.29 7.87 -48.20
C ALA A 9 39.98 7.08 -48.45
N PRO A 10 38.80 7.74 -48.47
CA PRO A 10 38.20 8.33 -47.25
C PRO A 10 36.66 8.14 -47.19
N THR A 11 35.99 8.82 -46.23
CA THR A 11 34.52 9.02 -46.13
C THR A 11 33.70 7.73 -45.84
N THR A 12 32.62 7.74 -45.05
CA THR A 12 31.49 8.69 -45.08
C THR A 12 30.87 8.90 -43.69
N LEU A 13 30.40 10.13 -43.45
CA LEU A 13 29.65 10.54 -42.26
C LEU A 13 28.22 9.98 -42.27
N LEU A 14 27.76 9.36 -41.18
CA LEU A 14 26.36 8.94 -41.02
C LEU A 14 25.84 9.36 -39.64
N LEU A 15 25.15 10.50 -39.59
CA LEU A 15 24.35 10.93 -38.45
C LEU A 15 23.17 9.98 -38.30
N LEU A 16 23.10 9.20 -37.21
CA LEU A 16 21.83 8.62 -36.76
C LEU A 16 21.04 9.69 -36.01
N GLY A 17 20.26 10.46 -36.76
CA GLY A 17 19.17 11.25 -36.18
C GLY A 17 18.03 10.31 -35.81
N ALA A 18 17.82 10.07 -34.52
CA ALA A 18 16.68 9.30 -34.04
C ALA A 18 15.39 10.14 -34.18
N LEU A 19 14.68 9.99 -35.31
CA LEU A 19 13.30 10.46 -35.41
C LEU A 19 12.41 9.56 -34.53
N SER A 20 12.05 10.05 -33.35
CA SER A 20 10.93 9.49 -32.59
C SER A 20 9.63 9.78 -33.33
N LEU A 21 9.07 8.79 -34.02
CA LEU A 21 7.72 8.85 -34.56
C LEU A 21 6.73 8.94 -33.39
N SER A 22 6.22 10.14 -33.13
CA SER A 22 5.02 10.32 -32.31
C SER A 22 3.83 9.77 -33.08
N GLN A 23 3.31 8.62 -32.64
CA GLN A 23 2.01 8.14 -33.12
C GLN A 23 0.93 9.08 -32.60
N ALA A 24 0.48 9.99 -33.46
CA ALA A 24 -0.71 10.79 -33.20
C ALA A 24 -1.95 9.92 -33.35
N SER A 25 -2.33 9.22 -32.29
CA SER A 25 -3.66 8.64 -32.17
C SER A 25 -4.68 9.77 -32.28
N ALA A 26 -5.53 9.70 -33.31
CA ALA A 26 -6.61 10.65 -33.49
C ALA A 26 -7.66 10.44 -32.38
N VAL A 27 -7.52 11.18 -31.29
CA VAL A 27 -8.52 11.24 -30.23
C VAL A 27 -9.79 11.84 -30.83
N VAL A 28 -10.83 11.02 -30.93
CA VAL A 28 -12.17 11.48 -31.29
C VAL A 28 -12.61 12.46 -30.21
N ALA A 29 -12.81 13.72 -30.60
CA ALA A 29 -13.22 14.79 -29.70
C ALA A 29 -14.68 14.60 -29.25
N GLY A 30 -14.88 13.78 -28.21
CA GLY A 30 -16.06 13.85 -27.36
C GLY A 30 -16.11 15.20 -26.63
N PRO A 31 -17.29 15.61 -26.11
CA PRO A 31 -17.47 16.91 -25.48
C PRO A 31 -16.50 17.10 -24.31
N THR A 32 -15.79 18.23 -24.31
CA THR A 32 -14.81 18.60 -23.28
C THR A 32 -15.49 18.92 -21.95
N SER A 33 -15.82 17.88 -21.19
CA SER A 33 -16.21 18.01 -19.78
C SER A 33 -15.01 18.45 -18.97
N ASN A 34 -15.06 19.67 -18.43
CA ASN A 34 -13.97 20.26 -17.66
C ASN A 34 -14.02 19.76 -16.19
N THR A 35 -13.88 18.44 -16.02
CA THR A 35 -14.05 17.71 -14.76
C THR A 35 -12.90 16.73 -14.55
N THR A 36 -12.15 16.88 -13.47
CA THR A 36 -11.08 15.96 -13.08
C THR A 36 -11.66 14.55 -12.84
N ARG A 37 -11.05 13.52 -13.43
CA ARG A 37 -11.53 12.12 -13.34
C ARG A 37 -11.39 11.59 -11.90
N ALA A 38 -12.36 10.81 -11.44
CA ALA A 38 -12.22 10.02 -10.21
C ALA A 38 -10.92 9.18 -10.23
N GLY A 39 -10.26 9.02 -9.09
CA GLY A 39 -8.96 8.36 -8.96
C GLY A 39 -7.75 9.20 -9.43
N THR A 40 -7.95 10.44 -9.90
CA THR A 40 -6.80 11.31 -10.22
C THR A 40 -6.07 11.69 -8.94
N ALA A 41 -4.80 11.28 -8.84
CA ALA A 41 -3.91 11.66 -7.76
C ALA A 41 -3.30 13.05 -8.00
N ILE A 42 -3.48 13.94 -7.03
CA ILE A 42 -2.76 15.20 -6.86
C ILE A 42 -1.67 14.94 -5.84
N THR A 43 -0.45 14.66 -6.31
CA THR A 43 0.73 14.51 -5.43
C THR A 43 1.38 15.85 -5.21
N ASN A 44 1.88 16.07 -3.99
CA ASN A 44 2.68 17.23 -3.65
C ASN A 44 3.89 16.85 -2.80
N THR A 45 5.06 17.39 -3.14
CA THR A 45 6.36 17.02 -2.55
C THR A 45 7.15 18.30 -2.27
N GLY A 46 7.58 18.47 -1.04
CA GLY A 46 8.47 19.55 -0.63
C GLY A 46 9.93 19.13 -0.76
N PHE A 47 10.80 20.11 -0.85
CA PHE A 47 12.25 19.93 -0.84
C PHE A 47 12.88 20.88 0.15
N LEU A 48 13.97 20.46 0.77
CA LEU A 48 14.88 21.29 1.54
C LEU A 48 16.20 21.33 0.77
N ASP A 49 16.45 22.42 0.05
CA ASP A 49 17.76 22.66 -0.54
C ASP A 49 18.63 23.38 0.50
N TYR A 50 19.85 22.91 0.74
CA TYR A 50 20.79 23.54 1.67
C TYR A 50 22.23 23.25 1.24
N ARG A 51 23.19 23.86 1.93
CA ARG A 51 24.60 23.58 1.79
C ARG A 51 25.18 23.10 3.12
N THR A 52 25.95 22.03 3.09
CA THR A 52 26.61 21.51 4.29
C THR A 52 27.67 22.50 4.79
N ASP A 53 28.14 22.30 6.02
CA ASP A 53 29.18 23.13 6.61
C ASP A 53 30.51 23.01 5.86
N GLU A 54 30.80 21.86 5.22
CA GLU A 54 31.95 21.68 4.30
C GLU A 54 31.76 22.34 2.93
N GLY A 55 30.61 22.99 2.68
CA GLY A 55 30.36 23.77 1.47
C GLY A 55 29.81 22.99 0.28
N LYS A 56 29.27 21.78 0.50
CA LYS A 56 28.64 20.97 -0.55
C LYS A 56 27.13 21.19 -0.60
N ASP A 57 26.58 21.40 -1.79
CA ASP A 57 25.11 21.47 -1.97
C ASP A 57 24.45 20.11 -1.72
N ALA A 58 23.29 20.15 -1.07
CA ALA A 58 22.45 19.01 -0.76
C ALA A 58 20.97 19.37 -0.95
N THR A 59 20.16 18.39 -1.37
CA THR A 59 18.70 18.50 -1.44
C THR A 59 18.12 17.30 -0.73
N GLU A 60 17.32 17.54 0.30
CA GLU A 60 16.50 16.51 0.93
C GLU A 60 15.05 16.64 0.46
N GLN A 61 14.37 15.51 0.31
CA GLN A 61 13.00 15.45 -0.19
C GLN A 61 12.04 15.15 0.97
N SER A 62 10.89 15.83 1.03
CA SER A 62 9.86 15.51 2.00
C SER A 62 9.17 14.18 1.68
N ASN A 63 8.43 13.66 2.66
CA ASN A 63 7.38 12.69 2.34
C ASN A 63 6.45 13.29 1.27
N VAL A 64 6.01 12.46 0.33
CA VAL A 64 4.94 12.83 -0.62
C VAL A 64 3.64 12.89 0.17
N VAL A 65 2.83 13.91 -0.09
CA VAL A 65 1.42 13.94 0.33
C VAL A 65 0.55 13.84 -0.91
N THR A 66 -0.55 13.09 -0.82
CA THR A 66 -1.40 12.76 -1.98
C THR A 66 -2.85 13.10 -1.66
N ALA A 67 -3.53 13.79 -2.57
CA ALA A 67 -4.97 13.98 -2.54
C ALA A 67 -5.63 13.29 -3.75
N THR A 68 -6.81 12.72 -3.58
CA THR A 68 -7.51 11.94 -4.61
C THR A 68 -8.95 12.42 -4.86
N VAL A 69 -9.38 12.38 -6.12
CA VAL A 69 -10.75 12.75 -6.53
C VAL A 69 -11.68 11.53 -6.43
N GLN A 70 -12.85 11.68 -5.77
CA GLN A 70 -13.75 10.56 -5.41
C GLN A 70 -14.64 10.00 -6.54
N HIS A 71 -15.14 8.76 -6.34
CA HIS A 71 -15.98 7.93 -7.22
C HIS A 71 -17.42 7.74 -6.65
N VAL A 72 -18.42 7.32 -7.45
CA VAL A 72 -19.81 7.06 -6.97
C VAL A 72 -20.37 5.71 -7.50
N PRO A 73 -20.64 4.71 -6.64
CA PRO A 73 -20.91 3.33 -7.05
C PRO A 73 -22.37 2.83 -7.06
N ALA A 74 -22.62 1.68 -7.72
CA ALA A 74 -23.87 0.90 -7.76
C ALA A 74 -23.62 -0.53 -8.34
N VAL A 75 -24.38 -1.58 -7.93
CA VAL A 75 -24.14 -3.00 -8.31
C VAL A 75 -25.41 -3.88 -8.37
N SER A 76 -25.35 -5.02 -9.06
CA SER A 76 -26.37 -6.11 -9.01
C SER A 76 -25.79 -7.50 -9.37
N ILE A 77 -26.26 -8.56 -8.71
CA ILE A 77 -26.01 -10.00 -8.97
C ILE A 77 -27.34 -10.72 -9.32
N THR A 78 -27.26 -11.80 -10.10
CA THR A 78 -28.35 -12.79 -10.34
C THR A 78 -27.77 -14.23 -10.43
N PRO A 79 -28.55 -15.32 -10.29
CA PRO A 79 -29.97 -15.39 -9.94
C PRO A 79 -30.25 -15.19 -8.45
N ASN A 80 -31.38 -14.55 -8.15
CA ASN A 80 -31.84 -14.28 -6.79
C ASN A 80 -32.57 -15.49 -6.20
N GLY A 81 -32.44 -15.71 -4.89
CA GLY A 81 -33.31 -16.63 -4.15
C GLY A 81 -34.68 -16.00 -3.87
N GLY A 82 -35.60 -16.79 -3.32
CA GLY A 82 -36.92 -16.32 -2.91
C GLY A 82 -37.22 -16.59 -1.43
N THR A 83 -38.03 -15.73 -0.81
CA THR A 83 -38.96 -16.18 0.22
C THR A 83 -40.18 -16.74 -0.49
N ASP A 84 -40.63 -17.94 -0.13
CA ASP A 84 -41.87 -18.49 -0.67
C ASP A 84 -43.02 -17.49 -0.45
N GLY A 85 -43.93 -17.38 -1.43
CA GLY A 85 -45.08 -16.46 -1.42
C GLY A 85 -46.17 -16.83 -0.40
N GLY A 86 -45.79 -17.44 0.73
CA GLY A 86 -46.63 -18.16 1.68
C GLY A 86 -46.03 -18.28 3.08
N ASN A 87 -45.62 -17.15 3.68
CA ASN A 87 -45.58 -16.92 5.13
C ASN A 87 -44.60 -17.72 6.03
N ASP A 88 -43.61 -18.45 5.53
CA ASP A 88 -42.52 -18.97 6.39
C ASP A 88 -41.14 -18.42 5.99
N PRO A 89 -40.59 -17.43 6.74
CA PRO A 89 -39.24 -16.91 6.52
C PRO A 89 -38.11 -17.85 6.97
N SER A 90 -38.42 -19.05 7.50
CA SER A 90 -37.42 -20.04 7.93
C SER A 90 -37.05 -21.10 6.88
N THR A 91 -37.79 -21.17 5.76
CA THR A 91 -37.48 -22.04 4.61
C THR A 91 -37.05 -21.22 3.39
N PRO A 92 -35.73 -21.03 3.15
CA PRO A 92 -35.24 -20.31 1.99
C PRO A 92 -35.42 -21.13 0.70
N VAL A 93 -35.93 -20.50 -0.36
CA VAL A 93 -36.02 -21.13 -1.68
C VAL A 93 -34.66 -20.98 -2.39
N CYS A 94 -33.94 -22.09 -2.54
CA CYS A 94 -32.67 -22.14 -3.29
C CYS A 94 -32.91 -21.67 -4.74
N GLY A 95 -32.17 -20.67 -5.22
CA GLY A 95 -32.14 -20.32 -6.64
C GLY A 95 -31.39 -21.36 -7.50
N GLN A 96 -30.55 -22.18 -6.86
CA GLN A 96 -29.77 -23.28 -7.44
C GLN A 96 -29.24 -24.23 -6.34
N THR A 97 -29.01 -25.51 -6.68
CA THR A 97 -28.57 -26.56 -5.75
C THR A 97 -27.58 -27.50 -6.43
N VAL A 98 -26.51 -27.91 -5.74
CA VAL A 98 -25.47 -28.83 -6.24
C VAL A 98 -25.02 -29.82 -5.17
N VAL A 99 -24.43 -30.95 -5.58
CA VAL A 99 -23.90 -31.99 -4.68
C VAL A 99 -22.41 -31.79 -4.43
N GLY A 100 -21.94 -32.08 -3.22
CA GLY A 100 -20.57 -31.88 -2.78
C GLY A 100 -19.86 -33.14 -2.29
N VAL A 101 -18.52 -33.12 -2.39
CA VAL A 101 -17.60 -34.12 -1.81
C VAL A 101 -16.45 -33.36 -1.13
N PRO A 102 -16.19 -33.52 0.17
CA PRO A 102 -15.08 -32.90 0.89
C PRO A 102 -13.73 -33.46 0.54
N GLY A 103 -12.76 -32.70 1.03
CA GLY A 103 -11.51 -32.53 0.33
C GLY A 103 -11.66 -31.78 -0.99
N GLN A 104 -12.86 -31.75 -1.60
CA GLN A 104 -13.21 -30.98 -2.79
C GLN A 104 -14.17 -29.83 -2.45
N ALA A 105 -14.52 -29.05 -3.47
CA ALA A 105 -15.41 -27.91 -3.36
C ALA A 105 -16.62 -28.08 -4.29
N ALA A 106 -17.81 -27.79 -3.78
CA ALA A 106 -19.03 -27.74 -4.59
C ALA A 106 -19.22 -26.35 -5.19
N VAL A 107 -19.82 -26.25 -6.39
CA VAL A 107 -19.74 -25.06 -7.24
C VAL A 107 -21.12 -24.57 -7.68
N LEU A 108 -21.40 -23.28 -7.50
CA LEU A 108 -22.63 -22.58 -7.90
C LEU A 108 -22.31 -21.46 -8.90
N THR A 109 -23.23 -21.05 -9.77
CA THR A 109 -22.95 -20.09 -10.87
C THR A 109 -23.83 -18.83 -10.80
N TYR A 110 -23.24 -17.66 -10.99
CA TYR A 110 -23.88 -16.35 -10.86
C TYR A 110 -23.39 -15.35 -11.92
N GLN A 111 -24.09 -14.23 -12.09
CA GLN A 111 -23.70 -13.11 -12.96
C GLN A 111 -23.77 -11.79 -12.19
N ILE A 112 -22.75 -10.93 -12.34
CA ILE A 112 -22.67 -9.57 -11.76
C ILE A 112 -22.74 -8.49 -12.85
N THR A 113 -23.21 -7.28 -12.52
CA THR A 113 -23.23 -6.11 -13.41
C THR A 113 -22.89 -4.80 -12.68
N ASN A 114 -22.08 -3.94 -13.29
CA ASN A 114 -21.75 -2.58 -12.81
C ASN A 114 -22.77 -1.55 -13.32
N THR A 115 -23.40 -0.80 -12.41
CA THR A 115 -24.38 0.26 -12.73
C THR A 115 -23.95 1.66 -12.24
N SER A 116 -22.66 1.84 -11.90
CA SER A 116 -22.05 3.06 -11.34
C SER A 116 -21.65 4.11 -12.38
N ASN A 117 -21.00 5.21 -11.94
CA ASN A 117 -20.52 6.29 -12.81
C ASN A 117 -19.04 6.20 -13.23
N GLY A 118 -18.36 5.08 -12.94
CA GLY A 118 -16.96 4.85 -13.28
C GLY A 118 -16.62 3.36 -13.30
N PRO A 119 -15.35 3.00 -13.57
CA PRO A 119 -14.86 1.65 -13.32
C PRO A 119 -14.89 1.41 -11.81
N ASP A 120 -15.58 0.35 -11.39
CA ASP A 120 -15.72 -0.03 -9.98
C ASP A 120 -15.25 -1.46 -9.79
N THR A 121 -14.94 -1.82 -8.55
CA THR A 121 -14.56 -3.17 -8.15
C THR A 121 -15.46 -3.60 -7.00
N TYR A 122 -16.12 -4.74 -7.16
CA TYR A 122 -17.09 -5.22 -6.17
C TYR A 122 -16.51 -6.35 -5.37
N THR A 123 -16.34 -6.16 -4.06
CA THR A 123 -15.96 -7.22 -3.14
C THR A 123 -17.11 -8.22 -3.04
N LEU A 124 -16.80 -9.50 -3.22
CA LEU A 124 -17.74 -10.59 -3.06
C LEU A 124 -17.58 -11.18 -1.65
N THR A 125 -18.67 -11.24 -0.90
CA THR A 125 -18.73 -11.83 0.45
C THR A 125 -19.90 -12.80 0.52
N THR A 126 -19.84 -13.79 1.41
CA THR A 126 -20.86 -14.84 1.47
C THR A 126 -21.63 -14.76 2.78
N LEU A 127 -22.94 -14.57 2.70
CA LEU A 127 -23.84 -14.83 3.82
C LEU A 127 -24.14 -16.34 3.84
N LEU A 128 -23.71 -17.02 4.90
CA LEU A 128 -23.95 -18.45 5.12
C LEU A 128 -25.23 -18.64 5.94
N GLY A 129 -26.04 -19.64 5.59
CA GLY A 129 -27.21 -20.03 6.39
C GLY A 129 -26.83 -20.77 7.67
N SER A 130 -27.76 -20.83 8.62
CA SER A 130 -27.56 -21.34 9.99
C SER A 130 -27.20 -22.83 10.10
N THR A 131 -27.33 -23.61 9.02
CA THR A 131 -26.91 -25.02 8.94
C THR A 131 -25.50 -25.21 8.36
N SER A 132 -24.84 -24.13 7.93
CA SER A 132 -23.51 -24.19 7.33
C SER A 132 -22.44 -24.35 8.42
N PRO A 133 -21.44 -25.25 8.26
CA PRO A 133 -20.38 -25.49 9.21
C PRO A 133 -19.62 -24.21 9.54
N ALA A 134 -19.44 -23.95 10.83
CA ALA A 134 -18.73 -22.78 11.30
C ALA A 134 -17.24 -22.86 10.93
N GLY A 135 -16.84 -22.15 9.88
CA GLY A 135 -15.43 -21.96 9.50
C GLY A 135 -15.07 -22.26 8.05
N ALA A 136 -15.92 -22.95 7.29
CA ALA A 136 -15.73 -23.09 5.84
C ALA A 136 -16.27 -21.86 5.11
N ALA A 137 -15.42 -21.22 4.28
CA ALA A 137 -15.73 -19.98 3.59
C ALA A 137 -15.82 -20.21 2.07
N ALA A 138 -16.89 -19.73 1.44
CA ALA A 138 -17.02 -19.79 -0.01
C ALA A 138 -15.99 -18.88 -0.70
N ARG A 139 -15.47 -19.35 -1.82
CA ARG A 139 -14.55 -18.68 -2.75
C ARG A 139 -15.28 -18.34 -4.03
N TYR A 140 -14.77 -17.42 -4.82
CA TYR A 140 -15.38 -16.98 -6.06
C TYR A 140 -14.41 -17.19 -7.22
N TYR A 141 -14.88 -17.49 -8.43
CA TYR A 141 -14.02 -17.69 -9.61
C TYR A 141 -14.66 -17.02 -10.82
N LEU A 142 -13.90 -16.23 -11.57
CA LEU A 142 -14.38 -15.56 -12.78
C LEU A 142 -14.35 -16.56 -13.95
N ASP A 143 -15.50 -16.73 -14.60
CA ASP A 143 -15.69 -17.53 -15.82
C ASP A 143 -14.83 -16.97 -16.96
N ASP A 144 -14.05 -17.84 -17.62
CA ASP A 144 -13.25 -17.46 -18.79
C ASP A 144 -14.08 -17.21 -20.08
N GLY A 145 -15.37 -17.56 -20.02
CA GLY A 145 -16.36 -17.41 -21.09
C GLY A 145 -16.85 -18.73 -21.67
N ASP A 146 -16.36 -19.88 -21.19
CA ASP A 146 -16.87 -21.20 -21.58
C ASP A 146 -18.18 -21.60 -20.86
N GLY A 147 -18.50 -20.94 -19.72
CA GLY A 147 -19.72 -21.15 -18.96
C GLY A 147 -19.72 -22.38 -18.04
N THR A 148 -18.56 -23.01 -17.81
CA THR A 148 -18.38 -24.21 -16.99
C THR A 148 -17.20 -24.05 -16.04
N PHE A 149 -17.39 -24.34 -14.74
CA PHE A 149 -16.28 -24.19 -13.81
C PHE A 149 -15.13 -25.17 -14.08
N THR A 150 -13.94 -24.62 -14.26
CA THR A 150 -12.68 -25.33 -14.33
C THR A 150 -11.70 -24.80 -13.27
N PRO A 151 -10.73 -25.60 -12.81
CA PRO A 151 -9.63 -25.08 -11.98
C PRO A 151 -8.70 -24.07 -12.70
N GLN A 152 -9.00 -23.72 -13.96
CA GLN A 152 -8.32 -22.68 -14.73
C GLN A 152 -9.03 -21.32 -14.62
N ASP A 153 -10.30 -21.30 -14.18
CA ASP A 153 -11.01 -20.06 -13.87
C ASP A 153 -10.28 -19.26 -12.80
N THR A 154 -10.38 -17.94 -12.89
CA THR A 154 -9.59 -17.05 -12.04
C THR A 154 -10.25 -16.90 -10.68
N GLU A 155 -9.68 -17.48 -9.60
CA GLU A 155 -10.17 -17.21 -8.24
C GLU A 155 -10.14 -15.70 -7.97
N ILE A 156 -11.30 -15.17 -7.62
CA ILE A 156 -11.56 -13.77 -7.34
C ILE A 156 -12.08 -13.64 -5.92
N THR A 157 -11.86 -12.48 -5.32
CA THR A 157 -12.64 -11.97 -4.18
C THR A 157 -13.31 -10.66 -4.52
N SER A 158 -13.04 -10.14 -5.72
CA SER A 158 -13.72 -9.00 -6.28
C SER A 158 -13.73 -9.03 -7.81
N ILE A 159 -14.70 -8.36 -8.41
CA ILE A 159 -14.80 -8.23 -9.88
C ILE A 159 -14.69 -6.75 -10.23
N ALA A 160 -13.64 -6.41 -10.98
CA ALA A 160 -13.49 -5.12 -11.62
C ALA A 160 -14.31 -5.09 -12.91
N LEU A 161 -15.13 -4.07 -13.06
CA LEU A 161 -16.06 -3.90 -14.18
C LEU A 161 -16.01 -2.44 -14.65
N ASP A 162 -15.95 -2.22 -15.96
CA ASP A 162 -16.23 -0.91 -16.54
C ASP A 162 -17.75 -0.58 -16.44
N MET A 163 -18.09 0.69 -16.63
CA MET A 163 -19.48 1.17 -16.53
C MET A 163 -20.41 0.44 -17.49
N GLY A 164 -21.40 -0.29 -16.95
CA GLY A 164 -22.36 -1.09 -17.72
C GLY A 164 -21.85 -2.48 -18.14
N GLU A 165 -20.68 -2.91 -17.67
CA GLU A 165 -20.15 -4.25 -17.94
C GLU A 165 -20.82 -5.32 -17.04
N SER A 166 -21.04 -6.51 -17.59
CA SER A 166 -21.54 -7.70 -16.89
C SER A 166 -20.56 -8.86 -17.04
N ARG A 167 -20.38 -9.69 -16.00
CA ARG A 167 -19.55 -10.92 -16.04
C ARG A 167 -20.16 -12.07 -15.26
N THR A 168 -19.89 -13.29 -15.70
CA THR A 168 -20.25 -14.54 -15.00
C THR A 168 -19.17 -14.90 -13.99
N PHE A 169 -19.56 -15.47 -12.85
CA PHE A 169 -18.65 -16.02 -11.86
C PHE A 169 -19.25 -17.23 -11.15
N PHE A 170 -18.38 -18.12 -10.71
CA PHE A 170 -18.69 -19.28 -9.90
C PHE A 170 -18.44 -18.98 -8.41
N VAL A 171 -19.13 -19.70 -7.52
CA VAL A 171 -18.91 -19.71 -6.08
C VAL A 171 -18.60 -21.13 -5.67
N THR A 172 -17.37 -21.41 -5.20
CA THR A 172 -17.01 -22.73 -4.69
C THR A 172 -17.03 -22.72 -3.16
N TYR A 173 -17.72 -23.68 -2.55
CA TYR A 173 -17.67 -23.88 -1.11
C TYR A 173 -16.74 -25.07 -0.80
N PRO A 174 -15.61 -24.86 -0.10
CA PRO A 174 -14.74 -25.94 0.30
C PRO A 174 -15.44 -26.72 1.39
N ILE A 175 -15.68 -28.00 1.15
CA ILE A 175 -16.37 -28.79 2.16
C ILE A 175 -15.32 -29.40 3.09
N ALA A 176 -15.55 -29.24 4.40
CA ALA A 176 -14.53 -29.56 5.38
C ALA A 176 -14.27 -31.06 5.47
N ALA A 177 -13.00 -31.38 5.65
CA ALA A 177 -12.43 -32.71 5.56
C ALA A 177 -12.89 -33.73 6.61
N GLU A 178 -13.80 -33.36 7.50
CA GLU A 178 -14.38 -34.23 8.54
C GLU A 178 -15.89 -34.39 8.33
N GLU A 179 -16.47 -33.76 7.30
CA GLU A 179 -17.91 -33.51 7.26
C GLU A 179 -18.72 -34.75 6.94
N VAL A 180 -19.70 -35.03 7.79
CA VAL A 180 -20.49 -36.25 7.74
C VAL A 180 -21.37 -36.24 6.49
N GLY A 181 -21.30 -37.31 5.67
CA GLY A 181 -21.80 -37.44 4.29
C GLY A 181 -23.30 -37.24 3.99
N THR A 182 -24.06 -36.50 4.82
CA THR A 182 -25.49 -36.21 4.65
C THR A 182 -25.92 -34.79 5.08
N ALA A 183 -25.01 -33.82 5.20
CA ALA A 183 -25.36 -32.47 5.64
C ALA A 183 -25.74 -31.57 4.46
N GLN A 184 -26.60 -30.56 4.67
CA GLN A 184 -26.96 -29.57 3.65
C GLN A 184 -26.67 -28.14 4.11
N PHE A 185 -25.96 -27.39 3.27
CA PHE A 185 -25.56 -26.00 3.51
C PHE A 185 -26.28 -25.04 2.57
N THR A 186 -26.40 -23.78 2.98
CA THR A 186 -26.95 -22.71 2.14
C THR A 186 -26.02 -21.50 2.17
N LEU A 187 -25.79 -20.89 1.01
CA LEU A 187 -24.88 -19.76 0.85
C LEU A 187 -25.46 -18.72 -0.10
N SER A 188 -25.18 -17.44 0.15
CA SER A 188 -25.73 -16.32 -0.59
C SER A 188 -24.64 -15.29 -0.84
N PRO A 189 -24.17 -15.09 -2.09
CA PRO A 189 -23.17 -14.09 -2.40
C PRO A 189 -23.75 -12.68 -2.34
N VAL A 190 -22.92 -11.79 -1.81
CA VAL A 190 -23.19 -10.37 -1.56
C VAL A 190 -22.08 -9.57 -2.23
N ALA A 191 -22.43 -8.75 -3.21
CA ALA A 191 -21.51 -7.76 -3.77
C ALA A 191 -21.55 -6.49 -2.94
N THR A 192 -20.37 -5.94 -2.64
CA THR A 192 -20.17 -4.65 -1.96
C THR A 192 -19.25 -3.81 -2.82
N SER A 193 -19.65 -2.60 -3.19
CA SER A 193 -18.72 -1.71 -3.90
C SER A 193 -17.52 -1.36 -3.03
N THR A 194 -16.31 -1.46 -3.59
CA THR A 194 -15.09 -1.01 -2.91
C THR A 194 -14.98 0.51 -2.83
N ALA A 195 -15.72 1.25 -3.66
CA ALA A 195 -15.77 2.70 -3.62
C ALA A 195 -16.78 3.27 -2.59
N ASP A 196 -17.81 2.51 -2.22
CA ASP A 196 -18.71 2.81 -1.09
C ASP A 196 -19.32 1.51 -0.55
N ASN A 197 -18.87 1.10 0.64
CA ASN A 197 -19.31 -0.14 1.27
C ASN A 197 -20.76 -0.09 1.79
N ALA A 198 -21.42 1.07 1.77
CA ALA A 198 -22.86 1.16 2.00
C ALA A 198 -23.69 0.67 0.80
N VAL A 199 -23.07 0.58 -0.38
CA VAL A 199 -23.69 0.09 -1.61
C VAL A 199 -23.43 -1.40 -1.75
N THR A 200 -24.45 -2.19 -1.40
CA THR A 200 -24.42 -3.65 -1.45
C THR A 200 -25.61 -4.24 -2.21
N ASP A 201 -25.43 -5.44 -2.76
CA ASP A 201 -26.50 -6.30 -3.28
C ASP A 201 -26.45 -7.68 -2.62
N SER A 202 -27.60 -8.25 -2.25
CA SER A 202 -27.71 -9.46 -1.41
C SER A 202 -29.03 -10.21 -1.63
N GLY A 203 -29.07 -11.51 -1.27
CA GLY A 203 -30.27 -12.36 -1.40
C GLY A 203 -30.18 -13.49 -2.44
N ASN A 204 -28.97 -13.83 -2.88
CA ASN A 204 -28.68 -14.70 -4.03
C ASN A 204 -28.50 -16.20 -3.67
N THR A 205 -29.40 -16.79 -2.88
CA THR A 205 -29.15 -18.07 -2.16
C THR A 205 -29.05 -19.36 -3.03
N GLY A 206 -28.05 -20.22 -2.77
CA GLY A 206 -27.85 -21.58 -3.31
C GLY A 206 -27.34 -22.63 -2.28
N CYS A 207 -27.27 -23.94 -2.63
CA CYS A 207 -27.32 -25.08 -1.65
C CYS A 207 -26.36 -26.30 -1.95
N ILE A 208 -25.75 -27.01 -0.95
CA ILE A 208 -24.52 -27.94 -1.04
C ILE A 208 -24.40 -29.15 -0.01
N ASP A 209 -23.62 -30.27 -0.28
CA ASP A 209 -23.38 -31.54 0.53
C ASP A 209 -21.87 -31.98 0.96
N THR A 210 -21.52 -33.26 1.40
CA THR A 210 -20.37 -33.70 2.33
C THR A 210 -19.51 -35.07 2.14
N GLN A 211 -18.60 -35.56 3.10
CA GLN A 211 -17.35 -36.53 3.25
C GLN A 211 -15.74 -36.29 2.90
N ASP A 212 -14.76 -36.16 3.89
CA ASP A 212 -13.21 -36.44 4.03
C ASP A 212 -11.90 -35.61 3.45
N ARG A 213 -10.71 -35.32 4.16
CA ARG A 213 -9.24 -34.88 3.67
C ARG A 213 -8.01 -34.28 4.60
N VAL A 214 -6.66 -34.27 4.24
CA VAL A 214 -5.39 -33.94 5.11
C VAL A 214 -4.31 -32.78 4.75
N GLY A 215 -3.20 -32.47 5.55
CA GLY A 215 -1.99 -31.58 5.21
C GLY A 215 -1.09 -30.81 6.31
N VAL A 216 0.02 -30.05 5.97
CA VAL A 216 0.92 -29.18 6.87
C VAL A 216 1.32 -27.75 6.30
N GLN A 217 1.71 -26.73 7.12
CA GLN A 217 2.09 -25.33 6.73
C GLN A 217 3.18 -24.63 7.60
N LEU A 218 3.96 -23.67 7.03
CA LEU A 218 4.95 -22.78 7.71
C LEU A 218 4.79 -21.29 7.28
N ASP A 219 4.76 -20.35 8.25
CA ASP A 219 4.42 -18.92 8.05
C ASP A 219 5.39 -17.90 8.70
N ASN A 220 5.24 -16.64 8.27
CA ASN A 220 5.99 -15.40 8.55
C ASN A 220 7.30 -15.21 7.75
N ASP A 221 7.59 -13.94 7.44
CA ASP A 221 8.88 -13.42 6.96
C ASP A 221 9.31 -12.28 7.92
N SER A 222 10.61 -12.07 8.16
CA SER A 222 11.09 -11.01 9.07
C SER A 222 12.13 -10.08 8.46
N PHE A 223 11.98 -8.77 8.70
CA PHE A 223 13.01 -7.74 8.43
C PHE A 223 13.42 -7.02 9.72
N ARG A 224 14.71 -6.73 9.89
CA ARG A 224 15.28 -6.06 11.07
C ARG A 224 16.42 -5.09 10.73
N GLU A 225 16.28 -3.83 11.11
CA GLU A 225 17.43 -2.90 11.15
C GLU A 225 18.14 -3.03 12.50
N THR A 226 19.46 -2.91 12.50
CA THR A 226 20.31 -3.09 13.69
C THR A 226 21.62 -2.28 13.58
N THR A 227 22.52 -2.42 14.55
CA THR A 227 23.90 -1.89 14.46
C THR A 227 24.91 -3.02 14.65
N ALA A 228 26.16 -2.81 14.23
CA ALA A 228 27.21 -3.82 14.36
C ALA A 228 28.09 -3.52 15.60
N PRO A 229 28.25 -4.45 16.57
CA PRO A 229 27.67 -5.80 16.67
C PRO A 229 26.23 -5.82 17.21
N ALA A 230 25.48 -6.88 16.88
CA ALA A 230 24.16 -7.16 17.47
C ALA A 230 23.78 -8.65 17.41
N THR A 231 22.87 -9.08 18.29
CA THR A 231 22.13 -10.34 18.16
C THR A 231 20.70 -10.01 17.74
N VAL A 232 20.21 -10.70 16.71
CA VAL A 232 18.90 -10.49 16.10
C VAL A 232 18.06 -11.75 16.29
N PHE A 233 16.79 -11.56 16.67
CA PHE A 233 15.82 -12.62 16.91
C PHE A 233 14.64 -12.48 15.94
N THR A 234 14.24 -13.58 15.30
CA THR A 234 13.12 -13.69 14.37
C THR A 234 12.25 -14.91 14.71
N GLU A 235 10.98 -14.90 14.29
CA GLU A 235 9.97 -15.89 14.70
C GLU A 235 9.09 -16.32 13.51
N HIS A 236 9.00 -17.64 13.32
CA HIS A 236 8.21 -18.32 12.29
C HIS A 236 7.13 -19.19 12.95
N PHE A 237 6.07 -19.59 12.24
CA PHE A 237 4.99 -20.41 12.81
C PHE A 237 4.69 -21.65 11.97
N LEU A 238 4.80 -22.84 12.57
CA LEU A 238 4.57 -24.15 11.95
C LEU A 238 3.22 -24.73 12.40
N ARG A 239 2.39 -25.27 11.50
CA ARG A 239 1.02 -25.73 11.79
C ARG A 239 0.61 -27.01 11.03
N ASN A 240 -0.10 -27.93 11.70
CA ASN A 240 -0.86 -29.02 11.06
C ASN A 240 -2.19 -28.47 10.50
N ILE A 241 -2.44 -28.69 9.21
CA ILE A 241 -3.64 -28.22 8.48
C ILE A 241 -4.52 -29.36 7.95
N GLY A 242 -4.29 -30.60 8.39
CA GLY A 242 -5.07 -31.78 8.04
C GLY A 242 -6.13 -32.17 9.08
N ASN A 243 -6.95 -33.16 8.70
CA ASN A 243 -7.96 -33.77 9.56
C ASN A 243 -7.46 -35.01 10.35
N VAL A 244 -6.14 -35.23 10.39
CA VAL A 244 -5.51 -36.30 11.19
C VAL A 244 -4.27 -35.76 11.91
N ASP A 245 -3.90 -36.40 13.02
CA ASP A 245 -2.66 -36.10 13.73
C ASP A 245 -1.44 -36.42 12.84
N LEU A 246 -0.43 -35.54 12.87
CA LEU A 246 0.82 -35.73 12.13
C LEU A 246 1.96 -36.11 13.07
N SER A 247 2.69 -37.18 12.75
CA SER A 247 3.91 -37.52 13.48
C SER A 247 5.08 -36.65 13.00
N THR A 248 5.96 -36.27 13.92
CA THR A 248 7.25 -35.62 13.62
C THR A 248 8.10 -36.41 12.62
N SER A 249 8.00 -37.74 12.64
CA SER A 249 8.67 -38.61 11.66
C SER A 249 8.16 -38.40 10.21
N THR A 250 7.00 -37.77 10.05
CA THR A 250 6.38 -37.43 8.77
C THR A 250 6.54 -35.95 8.40
N ILE A 251 7.32 -35.15 9.14
CA ILE A 251 7.53 -33.72 8.84
C ILE A 251 9.03 -33.42 8.65
N THR A 252 9.38 -32.80 7.52
CA THR A 252 10.75 -32.36 7.18
C THR A 252 10.85 -30.84 7.21
N LEU A 253 11.86 -30.28 7.89
CA LEU A 253 12.21 -28.84 7.91
C LEU A 253 13.62 -28.61 7.35
N THR A 254 13.77 -27.71 6.39
CA THR A 254 15.07 -27.41 5.75
C THR A 254 15.42 -25.93 5.78
N PRO A 255 16.60 -25.53 6.32
CA PRO A 255 17.12 -24.17 6.19
C PRO A 255 18.03 -24.01 4.95
N GLN A 256 18.04 -22.81 4.35
CA GLN A 256 18.86 -22.48 3.19
C GLN A 256 19.37 -21.03 3.25
N GLY A 257 20.66 -20.81 2.96
CA GLY A 257 21.25 -19.47 2.92
C GLY A 257 21.70 -18.95 4.30
N GLY A 258 21.65 -17.64 4.48
CA GLY A 258 22.17 -16.92 5.66
C GLY A 258 23.66 -16.57 5.53
N ARG A 259 24.03 -15.31 5.85
CA ARG A 259 25.45 -14.90 5.98
C ARG A 259 25.99 -15.15 7.38
N TYR A 260 25.12 -15.10 8.39
CA TYR A 260 25.47 -15.26 9.80
C TYR A 260 25.04 -16.63 10.33
N PRO A 261 25.78 -17.24 11.27
CA PRO A 261 25.35 -18.46 11.95
C PRO A 261 23.96 -18.26 12.59
N ALA A 262 23.12 -19.29 12.48
CA ALA A 262 21.78 -19.32 13.02
C ALA A 262 21.58 -20.51 13.95
N THR A 263 20.78 -20.32 15.00
CA THR A 263 20.30 -21.38 15.91
C THR A 263 18.78 -21.37 15.98
N TYR A 264 18.20 -22.54 16.31
CA TYR A 264 16.76 -22.83 16.17
C TYR A 264 16.17 -23.40 17.46
N ARG A 265 14.89 -23.09 17.72
CA ARG A 265 14.17 -23.60 18.90
C ARG A 265 12.66 -23.60 18.68
N LEU A 266 11.94 -24.65 19.08
CA LEU A 266 10.48 -24.71 18.95
C LEU A 266 9.77 -24.48 20.28
N GLY A 267 8.74 -23.63 20.25
CA GLY A 267 7.85 -23.34 21.36
C GLY A 267 8.60 -22.90 22.64
N ASN A 268 8.23 -23.51 23.76
CA ASN A 268 8.77 -23.21 25.08
C ASN A 268 10.03 -24.03 25.45
N GLN A 269 10.68 -24.70 24.49
CA GLN A 269 12.01 -25.27 24.71
C GLN A 269 12.99 -24.17 25.20
N THR A 270 14.04 -24.56 25.91
CA THR A 270 15.12 -23.65 26.36
C THR A 270 16.45 -23.92 25.65
N THR A 271 16.65 -25.14 25.15
CA THR A 271 17.82 -25.55 24.36
C THR A 271 17.72 -24.98 22.95
N GLU A 272 18.82 -24.42 22.44
CA GLU A 272 18.95 -24.05 21.03
C GLU A 272 19.66 -25.17 20.25
N TYR A 273 19.19 -25.42 19.03
CA TYR A 273 19.65 -26.48 18.14
C TYR A 273 20.34 -25.92 16.89
N PRO A 274 21.30 -26.65 16.30
CA PRO A 274 21.99 -26.20 15.07
C PRO A 274 21.15 -26.39 13.81
N THR A 275 20.09 -27.20 13.84
CA THR A 275 19.15 -27.38 12.72
C THR A 275 17.69 -27.27 13.19
N PRO A 276 16.75 -26.83 12.32
CA PRO A 276 15.34 -26.80 12.67
C PRO A 276 14.72 -28.20 12.79
N GLN A 277 15.26 -29.21 12.10
CA GLN A 277 14.78 -30.59 12.21
C GLN A 277 15.05 -31.17 13.61
N ASP A 278 16.23 -30.94 14.18
CA ASP A 278 16.56 -31.41 15.54
C ASP A 278 15.62 -30.78 16.58
N ALA A 279 15.33 -29.48 16.44
CA ALA A 279 14.39 -28.77 17.30
C ALA A 279 12.97 -29.33 17.21
N LEU A 280 12.51 -29.73 16.01
CA LEU A 280 11.21 -30.35 15.77
C LEU A 280 11.13 -31.77 16.34
N THR A 281 12.16 -32.60 16.13
CA THR A 281 12.23 -33.94 16.74
C THR A 281 12.27 -33.86 18.28
N ALA A 282 12.89 -32.83 18.84
CA ALA A 282 12.87 -32.57 20.28
C ALA A 282 11.54 -31.96 20.81
N TYR A 283 10.62 -31.57 19.93
CA TYR A 283 9.30 -31.03 20.30
C TYR A 283 8.24 -32.12 20.42
N GLY A 284 8.19 -33.05 19.46
CA GLY A 284 7.21 -34.14 19.41
C GLY A 284 6.06 -33.88 18.43
N ASP A 285 5.17 -34.86 18.29
CA ASP A 285 4.12 -34.92 17.27
C ASP A 285 3.18 -33.71 17.29
N LEU A 286 2.52 -33.45 16.15
CA LEU A 286 1.71 -32.25 15.91
C LEU A 286 0.23 -32.62 15.69
N PRO A 287 -0.60 -32.58 16.75
CA PRO A 287 -2.03 -32.86 16.70
C PRO A 287 -2.81 -32.03 15.67
N ILE A 288 -4.01 -32.50 15.30
CA ILE A 288 -4.95 -31.82 14.40
C ILE A 288 -5.07 -30.33 14.75
N GLY A 289 -4.83 -29.45 13.77
CA GLY A 289 -4.96 -28.00 13.90
C GLY A 289 -3.92 -27.28 14.78
N GLN A 290 -3.05 -28.01 15.49
CA GLN A 290 -2.04 -27.41 16.37
C GLN A 290 -0.93 -26.70 15.57
N GLY A 291 -0.38 -25.63 16.16
CA GLY A 291 0.82 -24.99 15.67
C GLY A 291 1.76 -24.52 16.77
N VAL A 292 3.00 -24.20 16.39
CA VAL A 292 4.14 -23.94 17.27
C VAL A 292 5.06 -22.89 16.66
N ILE A 293 5.60 -22.00 17.51
CA ILE A 293 6.57 -20.97 17.10
C ILE A 293 7.95 -21.61 16.91
N LEU A 294 8.62 -21.30 15.80
CA LEU A 294 10.03 -21.56 15.55
C LEU A 294 10.80 -20.25 15.74
N HIS A 295 11.59 -20.17 16.82
CA HIS A 295 12.51 -19.05 17.04
C HIS A 295 13.81 -19.27 16.27
N VAL A 296 14.31 -18.21 15.65
CA VAL A 296 15.59 -18.17 14.93
C VAL A 296 16.44 -17.04 15.52
N THR A 297 17.70 -17.35 15.86
CA THR A 297 18.65 -16.40 16.45
C THR A 297 19.85 -16.24 15.52
N GLN A 298 20.18 -15.01 15.11
CA GLN A 298 21.34 -14.69 14.27
C GLN A 298 22.28 -13.69 14.95
N THR A 299 23.60 -13.91 14.86
CA THR A 299 24.60 -13.02 15.48
C THR A 299 25.38 -12.23 14.41
N VAL A 300 25.21 -10.91 14.42
CA VAL A 300 25.89 -9.95 13.54
C VAL A 300 27.21 -9.52 14.21
N PRO A 301 28.39 -9.78 13.60
CA PRO A 301 29.67 -9.45 14.18
C PRO A 301 29.95 -7.94 14.20
N ALA A 302 30.92 -7.51 15.00
CA ALA A 302 31.38 -6.13 15.04
C ALA A 302 32.15 -5.76 13.76
N GLY A 303 32.05 -4.50 13.34
CA GLY A 303 32.80 -3.99 12.18
C GLY A 303 32.15 -4.25 10.82
N GLU A 304 30.91 -4.73 10.77
CA GLU A 304 30.15 -4.80 9.51
C GLU A 304 29.93 -3.42 8.90
N ALA A 305 30.02 -3.34 7.58
CA ALA A 305 29.91 -2.09 6.84
C ALA A 305 28.47 -1.57 6.82
N ASN A 306 28.32 -0.25 6.70
CA ASN A 306 27.01 0.39 6.48
C ASN A 306 26.28 -0.24 5.28
N ALA A 307 24.96 -0.38 5.37
CA ALA A 307 24.11 -1.03 4.36
C ALA A 307 24.40 -2.52 4.04
N THR A 308 25.04 -3.27 4.95
CA THR A 308 25.25 -4.72 4.78
C THR A 308 23.94 -5.51 4.94
N ARG A 309 23.68 -6.45 4.01
CA ARG A 309 22.48 -7.33 3.98
C ARG A 309 22.84 -8.81 4.23
N SER A 310 21.93 -9.55 4.85
CA SER A 310 21.94 -11.02 4.99
C SER A 310 20.54 -11.55 4.74
N THR A 311 20.39 -12.72 4.12
CA THR A 311 19.09 -13.38 3.89
C THR A 311 19.18 -14.87 4.20
N LEU A 312 18.37 -15.36 5.14
CA LEU A 312 18.21 -16.78 5.50
C LEU A 312 16.81 -17.26 5.09
N SER A 313 16.64 -18.53 4.71
CA SER A 313 15.36 -19.09 4.27
C SER A 313 15.02 -20.46 4.88
N LEU A 314 13.72 -20.79 4.98
CA LEU A 314 13.18 -22.00 5.65
C LEU A 314 12.02 -22.63 4.85
N THR A 315 11.95 -23.96 4.77
CA THR A 315 10.84 -24.74 4.16
C THR A 315 10.36 -25.90 5.03
N ALA A 316 9.10 -26.35 4.84
CA ALA A 316 8.49 -27.50 5.52
C ALA A 316 7.76 -28.44 4.53
N SER A 317 7.72 -29.75 4.81
CA SER A 317 6.97 -30.73 3.99
C SER A 317 6.59 -32.02 4.73
N THR A 318 5.64 -32.77 4.17
CA THR A 318 5.29 -34.15 4.57
C THR A 318 5.44 -35.11 3.38
N PRO A 319 5.96 -36.35 3.55
CA PRO A 319 5.89 -37.37 2.51
C PRO A 319 4.47 -37.93 2.42
N GLY A 320 4.00 -38.21 1.21
CA GLY A 320 2.70 -38.85 0.98
C GLY A 320 2.89 -40.21 0.32
N ASP A 321 2.90 -41.30 1.10
CA ASP A 321 3.20 -42.65 0.61
C ASP A 321 2.25 -43.77 1.10
N SER A 322 1.50 -44.31 0.13
CA SER A 322 1.40 -45.74 -0.20
C SER A 322 1.03 -46.80 0.88
N THR A 323 -0.06 -46.64 1.63
CA THR A 323 -0.71 -47.80 2.32
C THR A 323 -2.08 -48.11 1.70
N PRO A 324 -2.42 -49.37 1.34
CA PRO A 324 -3.66 -49.70 0.63
C PRO A 324 -4.96 -49.36 1.37
N GLU A 325 -4.94 -49.26 2.71
CA GLU A 325 -6.11 -48.88 3.51
C GLU A 325 -6.46 -47.37 3.39
N ARG A 326 -5.70 -46.59 2.60
CA ARG A 326 -5.90 -45.15 2.38
C ARG A 326 -5.84 -44.74 0.89
N GLU A 327 -6.17 -45.64 -0.05
CA GLU A 327 -6.11 -45.36 -1.50
C GLU A 327 -6.96 -44.18 -2.00
N ASN A 328 -7.89 -43.64 -1.19
CA ASN A 328 -8.73 -42.47 -1.53
C ASN A 328 -8.28 -41.13 -0.89
N LEU A 329 -7.14 -41.06 -0.19
CA LEU A 329 -6.68 -39.79 0.41
C LEU A 329 -5.76 -39.01 -0.55
N THR A 330 -6.23 -37.85 -1.01
CA THR A 330 -5.49 -36.94 -1.89
C THR A 330 -4.20 -36.41 -1.23
N PRO A 331 -2.99 -36.58 -1.83
CA PRO A 331 -1.74 -36.07 -1.27
C PRO A 331 -1.62 -34.53 -1.31
N ALA A 332 -1.18 -33.92 -0.21
CA ALA A 332 -0.86 -32.49 -0.06
C ALA A 332 0.04 -32.29 1.18
N ALA A 333 1.03 -31.39 1.25
CA ALA A 333 1.64 -30.49 0.27
C ALA A 333 3.05 -30.08 0.76
N THR A 334 3.86 -29.44 -0.09
CA THR A 334 5.13 -28.78 0.30
C THR A 334 4.87 -27.31 0.63
N SER A 335 5.41 -26.77 1.72
CA SER A 335 5.27 -25.34 2.04
C SER A 335 6.17 -24.46 1.17
N THR A 336 5.70 -23.25 0.87
CA THR A 336 6.54 -22.19 0.29
C THR A 336 7.69 -21.83 1.24
N ALA A 337 8.81 -21.38 0.70
CA ALA A 337 9.95 -20.91 1.48
C ALA A 337 9.67 -19.55 2.15
N ARG A 338 10.12 -19.39 3.38
CA ARG A 338 10.09 -18.14 4.18
C ARG A 338 11.47 -17.51 4.28
N THR A 339 11.60 -16.23 4.63
CA THR A 339 12.86 -15.46 4.63
C THR A 339 13.02 -14.46 5.78
N ASP A 340 14.27 -14.33 6.27
CA ASP A 340 14.70 -13.37 7.29
C ASP A 340 15.82 -12.44 6.77
N GLU A 341 15.75 -11.13 7.06
CA GLU A 341 16.64 -10.08 6.52
C GLU A 341 17.11 -9.02 7.56
N ILE A 342 18.37 -8.52 7.43
CA ILE A 342 19.04 -7.60 8.38
C ILE A 342 19.77 -6.39 7.70
N TYR A 343 19.77 -5.17 8.30
CA TYR A 343 20.34 -3.89 7.76
C TYR A 343 20.91 -2.87 8.84
N VAL A 344 21.62 -1.75 8.50
CA VAL A 344 22.38 -0.81 9.43
C VAL A 344 22.46 0.71 8.98
N GLN A 345 22.45 1.76 9.89
CA GLN A 345 22.41 3.24 9.55
C GLN A 345 22.99 4.34 10.55
N ARG A 346 23.08 5.65 10.13
CA ARG A 346 23.25 6.93 10.96
C ARG A 346 22.75 8.26 10.27
N GLY A 347 22.76 9.41 10.98
CA GLY A 347 21.82 10.58 10.91
C GLY A 347 21.87 11.67 9.79
N ILE A 348 20.81 12.52 9.76
CA ILE A 348 20.10 13.02 8.56
C ILE A 348 19.43 14.42 8.77
N ALA A 349 19.31 15.26 7.73
CA ALA A 349 18.43 16.45 7.74
C ALA A 349 16.99 16.07 7.34
N ASN A 350 15.97 16.57 8.06
CA ASN A 350 14.60 16.07 7.90
C ASN A 350 13.63 17.19 7.45
N ILE A 351 12.91 16.95 6.36
CA ILE A 351 11.78 17.77 5.93
C ILE A 351 10.50 16.92 5.91
N GLN A 352 9.46 17.41 6.57
CA GLN A 352 8.17 16.74 6.69
C GLN A 352 7.09 17.62 6.10
N LYS A 353 6.23 17.03 5.27
CA LYS A 353 5.10 17.69 4.62
C LYS A 353 3.80 17.09 5.13
N THR A 354 2.90 17.96 5.51
CA THR A 354 1.55 17.62 5.97
C THR A 354 0.52 18.32 5.08
N GLN A 355 -0.68 17.78 5.05
CA GLN A 355 -1.82 18.32 4.33
C GLN A 355 -3.08 18.27 5.21
N ALA A 356 -3.93 19.27 5.07
CA ALA A 356 -5.26 19.31 5.66
C ALA A 356 -6.26 19.84 4.62
N LEU A 357 -7.47 19.31 4.64
CA LEU A 357 -8.60 19.95 3.95
C LEU A 357 -9.07 21.14 4.80
N CYS A 358 -9.30 22.27 4.17
CA CYS A 358 -10.01 23.40 4.79
C CYS A 358 -11.50 23.30 4.48
N GLU A 359 -12.33 23.64 5.44
CA GLU A 359 -13.78 23.58 5.35
C GLU A 359 -14.37 24.99 5.30
N THR A 360 -15.47 25.14 4.55
CA THR A 360 -16.32 26.34 4.63
C THR A 360 -17.62 25.93 5.29
N ASP A 361 -17.99 26.57 6.40
CA ASP A 361 -19.23 26.25 7.09
C ASP A 361 -20.48 26.74 6.33
N ASN A 362 -21.66 26.37 6.81
CA ASN A 362 -22.95 26.77 6.20
C ASN A 362 -23.19 28.30 6.20
N ASN A 363 -22.40 29.08 6.94
CA ASN A 363 -22.48 30.54 6.99
C ASN A 363 -21.44 31.21 6.06
N GLY A 364 -20.60 30.44 5.38
CA GLY A 364 -19.50 30.93 4.57
C GLY A 364 -18.21 31.21 5.35
N ALA A 365 -18.11 30.79 6.61
CA ALA A 365 -16.89 30.96 7.40
C ALA A 365 -15.86 29.89 6.98
N PHE A 366 -14.72 30.35 6.48
CA PHE A 366 -13.60 29.51 6.06
C PHE A 366 -12.73 29.13 7.28
N SER A 367 -12.38 27.85 7.41
CA SER A 367 -11.62 27.31 8.53
C SER A 367 -10.62 26.24 8.06
N CYS A 368 -9.40 26.29 8.61
CA CYS A 368 -8.36 25.29 8.39
C CYS A 368 -7.77 24.85 9.74
N PRO A 369 -7.32 23.58 9.89
CA PRO A 369 -6.50 23.19 11.03
C PRO A 369 -5.23 24.03 11.14
N GLY A 370 -4.91 24.56 12.33
CA GLY A 370 -3.77 25.46 12.53
C GLY A 370 -2.41 24.77 12.33
N ALA A 371 -1.39 25.51 11.92
CA ALA A 371 -0.07 24.97 11.59
C ALA A 371 0.59 24.28 12.79
N GLN A 372 0.43 24.82 14.00
CA GLN A 372 0.83 24.16 15.26
C GLN A 372 0.14 22.79 15.43
N GLN A 373 -1.17 22.70 15.17
CA GLN A 373 -1.93 21.44 15.24
C GLN A 373 -1.45 20.44 14.18
N MET A 374 -1.10 20.91 12.98
CA MET A 374 -0.52 20.09 11.91
C MET A 374 0.90 19.60 12.27
N TYR A 375 1.69 20.43 12.94
CA TYR A 375 3.03 20.09 13.46
C TYR A 375 2.98 19.09 14.61
N ASP A 376 2.05 19.23 15.55
CA ASP A 376 1.96 18.33 16.72
C ASP A 376 1.35 16.97 16.34
N ARG A 377 0.62 16.89 15.23
CA ARG A 377 -0.10 15.69 14.78
C ARG A 377 0.30 15.24 13.36
N LYS A 378 1.59 15.33 13.02
CA LYS A 378 2.10 15.05 11.65
C LYS A 378 1.58 13.72 11.08
N ALA A 379 1.58 12.65 11.86
CA ALA A 379 1.09 11.33 11.44
C ALA A 379 -0.42 11.28 11.09
N THR A 380 -1.22 12.24 11.56
CA THR A 380 -2.61 12.43 11.12
C THR A 380 -2.67 13.15 9.78
N TYR A 381 -1.91 14.25 9.64
CA TYR A 381 -1.93 15.12 8.47
C TYR A 381 -0.97 14.70 7.34
N GLN A 382 -0.19 13.63 7.52
CA GLN A 382 0.59 12.97 6.45
C GLN A 382 -0.24 11.94 5.66
N ARG A 383 -1.46 11.64 6.11
CA ARG A 383 -2.36 10.70 5.43
C ARG A 383 -2.88 11.29 4.13
N ALA A 384 -3.31 10.43 3.22
CA ALA A 384 -4.01 10.85 2.01
C ALA A 384 -5.31 11.60 2.36
N LEU A 385 -5.71 12.54 1.51
CA LEU A 385 -6.97 13.27 1.62
C LEU A 385 -7.83 12.98 0.40
N ASP A 386 -9.13 12.83 0.61
CA ASP A 386 -10.09 12.91 -0.48
C ASP A 386 -10.50 14.36 -0.70
N VAL A 387 -10.48 14.79 -1.97
CA VAL A 387 -10.72 16.19 -2.35
C VAL A 387 -11.62 16.28 -3.56
N LYS A 388 -12.46 17.30 -3.59
CA LYS A 388 -13.42 17.62 -4.64
C LYS A 388 -12.95 18.86 -5.41
N PRO A 389 -13.43 19.07 -6.65
CA PRO A 389 -13.20 20.34 -7.34
C PRO A 389 -13.65 21.52 -6.47
N CYS A 390 -12.83 22.57 -6.42
CA CYS A 390 -12.95 23.76 -5.56
C CYS A 390 -12.61 23.59 -4.07
N ASP A 391 -12.30 22.38 -3.59
CA ASP A 391 -11.74 22.20 -2.24
C ASP A 391 -10.40 22.93 -2.09
N ILE A 392 -10.12 23.42 -0.88
CA ILE A 392 -8.88 24.12 -0.56
C ILE A 392 -8.05 23.23 0.35
N ILE A 393 -6.91 22.79 -0.17
CA ILE A 393 -5.92 22.00 0.54
C ILE A 393 -4.91 22.96 1.15
N LYS A 394 -4.70 22.86 2.45
CA LYS A 394 -3.59 23.49 3.14
C LYS A 394 -2.45 22.50 3.27
N TYR A 395 -1.35 22.76 2.59
CA TYR A 395 -0.08 22.08 2.84
C TYR A 395 0.69 22.83 3.92
N ALA A 396 1.35 22.12 4.83
CA ALA A 396 2.33 22.70 5.75
C ALA A 396 3.64 21.90 5.67
N LEU A 397 4.75 22.62 5.49
CA LEU A 397 6.09 22.07 5.41
C LEU A 397 6.85 22.47 6.66
N PHE A 398 7.50 21.49 7.29
CA PHE A 398 8.29 21.65 8.49
C PHE A 398 9.68 21.08 8.24
N THR A 399 10.72 21.87 8.49
CA THR A 399 12.09 21.39 8.41
C THR A 399 12.71 21.30 9.79
N GLN A 400 13.57 20.31 9.98
CA GLN A 400 14.34 20.15 11.21
C GLN A 400 15.78 19.77 10.86
N ASN A 401 16.71 20.54 11.41
CA ASN A 401 18.10 20.15 11.47
C ASN A 401 18.30 19.27 12.73
N THR A 402 18.40 17.96 12.53
CA THR A 402 18.68 17.01 13.63
C THR A 402 20.19 16.82 13.90
N GLY A 403 21.04 17.53 13.14
CA GLY A 403 22.48 17.57 13.32
C GLY A 403 22.95 18.67 14.27
N ASP A 404 24.26 18.64 14.55
CA ASP A 404 24.98 19.55 15.44
C ASP A 404 25.66 20.74 14.73
N ALA A 405 25.73 20.71 13.39
CA ALA A 405 26.23 21.79 12.53
C ALA A 405 25.10 22.67 11.95
N LEU A 406 25.43 23.87 11.45
CA LEU A 406 24.51 24.76 10.71
C LEU A 406 24.32 24.22 9.27
N LEU A 407 23.07 24.05 8.82
CA LEU A 407 22.79 23.83 7.39
C LEU A 407 22.69 25.22 6.72
N LYS A 408 23.73 25.61 5.96
CA LYS A 408 23.86 26.93 5.33
C LYS A 408 22.90 27.07 4.15
N GLN A 409 22.46 28.28 3.83
CA GLN A 409 21.57 28.58 2.68
C GLN A 409 20.31 27.71 2.61
N ALA A 410 19.85 27.18 3.75
CA ALA A 410 18.73 26.27 3.83
C ALA A 410 17.42 26.95 3.41
N ARG A 411 16.74 26.38 2.43
CA ARG A 411 15.48 26.90 1.87
C ARG A 411 14.48 25.78 1.62
N ILE A 412 13.22 26.01 1.98
CA ILE A 412 12.12 25.16 1.56
C ILE A 412 11.78 25.52 0.11
N ARG A 413 11.66 24.50 -0.74
CA ARG A 413 11.18 24.62 -2.12
C ARG A 413 9.95 23.73 -2.33
N ASP A 414 8.96 24.26 -3.01
CA ASP A 414 7.71 23.57 -3.32
C ASP A 414 7.25 23.91 -4.75
N VAL A 415 6.39 23.07 -5.34
CA VAL A 415 5.85 23.28 -6.69
C VAL A 415 4.33 23.17 -6.63
N VAL A 416 3.62 24.18 -7.15
CA VAL A 416 2.14 24.18 -7.16
C VAL A 416 1.64 22.96 -7.96
N PRO A 417 0.88 22.02 -7.35
CA PRO A 417 0.51 20.77 -8.01
C PRO A 417 -0.31 20.94 -9.30
N GLN A 418 -0.21 19.96 -10.19
CA GLN A 418 -1.08 19.90 -11.36
C GLN A 418 -2.57 19.79 -10.96
N ASN A 419 -3.45 20.35 -11.79
CA ASN A 419 -4.89 20.49 -11.52
C ASN A 419 -5.23 21.37 -10.29
N THR A 420 -4.29 22.18 -9.80
CA THR A 420 -4.52 23.14 -8.70
C THR A 420 -4.06 24.55 -9.05
N GLU A 421 -4.32 25.49 -8.16
CA GLU A 421 -3.76 26.85 -8.14
C GLU A 421 -3.43 27.27 -6.71
N LEU A 422 -2.37 28.05 -6.52
CA LEU A 422 -2.02 28.59 -5.21
C LEU A 422 -2.87 29.83 -4.93
N LEU A 423 -3.69 29.77 -3.88
CA LEU A 423 -4.42 30.94 -3.41
C LEU A 423 -3.53 31.84 -2.54
N LYS A 424 -2.74 31.24 -1.64
CA LYS A 424 -1.86 31.98 -0.72
C LYS A 424 -0.72 31.10 -0.22
N ALA A 425 0.37 31.73 0.20
CA ALA A 425 1.38 31.09 1.03
C ALA A 425 1.78 32.04 2.17
N LEU A 426 2.21 31.49 3.31
CA LEU A 426 2.62 32.23 4.51
C LEU A 426 3.80 31.50 5.20
N PRO A 427 4.84 32.22 5.67
CA PRO A 427 5.88 31.65 6.52
C PRO A 427 5.31 31.33 7.92
N LEU A 428 5.92 30.36 8.62
CA LEU A 428 5.54 29.92 9.96
C LEU A 428 6.46 30.44 11.08
N ALA A 429 7.27 31.46 10.77
CA ALA A 429 8.16 32.15 11.70
C ALA A 429 7.95 33.67 11.60
N ARG A 430 8.26 34.38 12.69
CA ARG A 430 8.19 35.87 12.75
C ARG A 430 9.50 36.57 12.42
N ASP A 431 10.60 35.83 12.36
CA ASP A 431 11.91 36.31 11.96
C ASP A 431 11.92 36.75 10.49
N PRO A 432 12.94 37.48 9.99
CA PRO A 432 13.00 37.88 8.60
C PRO A 432 13.00 36.64 7.69
N MET A 433 11.94 36.49 6.90
CA MET A 433 11.77 35.41 5.95
C MET A 433 11.71 36.01 4.55
N LEU A 434 12.52 35.49 3.64
CA LEU A 434 12.51 35.85 2.23
C LEU A 434 11.84 34.74 1.40
N TYR A 435 11.18 35.13 0.32
CA TYR A 435 10.67 34.21 -0.69
C TYR A 435 11.10 34.63 -2.09
N ARG A 436 11.06 33.68 -3.03
CA ARG A 436 11.14 33.94 -4.47
C ARG A 436 10.25 32.97 -5.24
N ILE A 437 9.94 33.35 -6.48
CA ILE A 437 9.11 32.58 -7.42
C ILE A 437 10.00 32.21 -8.61
N ASP A 438 9.98 30.95 -9.04
CA ASP A 438 10.69 30.44 -10.23
C ASP A 438 12.16 30.87 -10.34
N GLY A 439 12.88 30.90 -9.21
CA GLY A 439 14.30 31.30 -9.14
C GLY A 439 14.56 32.81 -9.28
N GLY A 440 13.53 33.66 -9.19
CA GLY A 440 13.64 35.12 -9.27
C GLY A 440 14.34 35.81 -8.09
N ALA A 441 14.17 37.12 -7.97
CA ALA A 441 14.73 37.89 -6.86
C ALA A 441 14.07 37.52 -5.52
N TRP A 442 14.86 37.55 -4.44
CA TRP A 442 14.35 37.43 -3.07
C TRP A 442 13.53 38.67 -2.70
N MET A 443 12.40 38.44 -2.02
CA MET A 443 11.46 39.45 -1.56
C MET A 443 11.00 39.15 -0.12
N PRO A 444 10.66 40.15 0.70
CA PRO A 444 10.13 39.92 2.05
C PRO A 444 8.81 39.14 2.02
N ALA A 445 8.75 38.01 2.76
CA ALA A 445 7.58 37.13 2.81
C ALA A 445 6.35 37.74 3.49
N PHE A 446 6.53 38.81 4.27
CA PHE A 446 5.43 39.51 4.92
C PHE A 446 5.49 41.03 4.66
N PRO A 447 4.37 41.70 4.36
CA PRO A 447 3.01 41.16 4.18
C PRO A 447 2.70 40.70 2.73
N THR A 448 3.63 40.92 1.80
CA THR A 448 3.40 40.84 0.34
C THR A 448 3.72 39.46 -0.26
N PHE A 449 3.14 38.40 0.30
CA PHE A 449 3.20 37.07 -0.32
C PHE A 449 2.22 36.97 -1.51
N PRO A 450 2.63 36.46 -2.70
CA PRO A 450 1.76 36.29 -3.87
C PRO A 450 0.50 35.46 -3.61
N SER A 451 -0.46 35.66 -4.50
CA SER A 451 -1.70 34.90 -4.65
C SER A 451 -1.91 34.56 -6.13
N GLU A 452 -2.80 33.61 -6.42
CA GLU A 452 -3.25 33.22 -7.76
C GLU A 452 -2.10 32.70 -8.68
N LEU A 453 -1.15 31.96 -8.12
CA LEU A 453 -0.08 31.34 -8.92
C LEU A 453 -0.55 30.03 -9.58
N PRO A 454 -0.28 29.80 -10.88
CA PRO A 454 -0.74 28.61 -11.58
C PRO A 454 0.03 27.34 -11.18
N ALA A 455 -0.58 26.18 -11.47
CA ALA A 455 0.10 24.88 -11.43
C ALA A 455 1.46 24.90 -12.17
N GLY A 456 2.47 24.28 -11.56
CA GLY A 456 3.83 24.22 -12.07
C GLY A 456 4.76 25.34 -11.59
N THR A 457 4.23 26.41 -10.99
CA THR A 457 5.06 27.47 -10.38
C THR A 457 5.85 26.93 -9.18
N THR A 458 7.13 27.28 -9.11
CA THR A 458 8.04 26.94 -8.01
C THR A 458 8.10 28.07 -7.00
N ILE A 459 7.95 27.75 -5.72
CA ILE A 459 8.03 28.68 -4.60
C ILE A 459 9.23 28.28 -3.75
N GLU A 460 10.11 29.23 -3.42
CA GLU A 460 11.24 29.02 -2.51
C GLU A 460 11.17 30.02 -1.36
N ILE A 461 11.43 29.55 -0.14
CA ILE A 461 11.35 30.32 1.11
C ILE A 461 12.57 30.01 1.98
N ALA A 462 13.24 31.03 2.50
CA ALA A 462 14.45 30.92 3.29
C ALA A 462 14.48 31.96 4.43
N PRO A 463 15.12 31.65 5.57
CA PRO A 463 15.33 32.59 6.66
C PRO A 463 16.49 33.53 6.31
N ASP A 464 16.31 34.81 6.59
CA ASP A 464 17.32 35.86 6.52
C ASP A 464 17.74 36.14 7.97
N LEU A 465 18.77 35.42 8.42
CA LEU A 465 19.18 35.38 9.83
C LEU A 465 19.98 36.62 10.24
N ASN A 466 20.63 37.28 9.27
CA ASN A 466 21.40 38.51 9.50
C ASN A 466 20.58 39.80 9.23
N GLY A 467 19.44 39.70 8.53
CA GLY A 467 18.52 40.79 8.21
C GLY A 467 18.97 41.66 7.03
N ASP A 468 19.83 41.15 6.13
CA ASP A 468 20.42 41.92 5.03
C ASP A 468 19.58 41.94 3.73
N GLY A 469 18.52 41.13 3.66
CA GLY A 469 17.64 41.03 2.49
C GLY A 469 18.16 40.11 1.38
N THR A 470 19.21 39.33 1.64
CA THR A 470 19.74 38.28 0.75
C THR A 470 19.82 36.93 1.48
N ILE A 471 20.23 35.87 0.78
CA ILE A 471 20.41 34.52 1.37
C ILE A 471 21.83 34.07 1.08
N THR A 472 22.63 33.95 2.13
CA THR A 472 24.08 33.79 2.13
C THR A 472 24.52 32.62 3.03
N ASP A 473 25.82 32.47 3.24
CA ASP A 473 26.40 31.46 4.13
C ASP A 473 26.13 31.71 5.62
N GLU A 474 25.71 32.93 5.96
CA GLU A 474 25.34 33.34 7.32
C GLU A 474 23.89 32.91 7.65
N ASP A 475 23.13 32.53 6.62
CA ASP A 475 21.71 32.14 6.67
C ASP A 475 21.54 30.62 6.63
N GLY A 476 20.41 30.13 7.16
CA GLY A 476 20.04 28.71 7.06
C GLY A 476 19.31 28.13 8.28
N LEU A 477 19.50 26.83 8.54
CA LEU A 477 18.89 26.11 9.67
C LEU A 477 19.92 25.88 10.79
N PRO A 478 19.81 26.60 11.94
CA PRO A 478 20.67 26.38 13.09
C PRO A 478 20.65 24.92 13.58
N ARG A 479 21.69 24.50 14.30
CA ARG A 479 21.76 23.15 14.91
C ARG A 479 20.57 22.90 15.83
N ASN A 480 20.07 21.66 15.86
CA ASN A 480 18.93 21.24 16.69
C ASN A 480 17.66 22.12 16.58
N SER A 481 17.45 22.79 15.44
CA SER A 481 16.41 23.79 15.25
C SER A 481 15.33 23.36 14.25
N ASN A 482 14.13 23.89 14.41
CA ASN A 482 12.96 23.68 13.53
C ASN A 482 12.67 24.89 12.61
N ASN A 483 13.55 25.90 12.56
CA ASN A 483 13.17 27.29 12.25
C ASN A 483 12.64 27.63 10.85
N ILE A 484 12.57 26.71 9.88
CA ILE A 484 11.89 26.99 8.60
C ILE A 484 10.63 26.14 8.44
N GLY A 485 9.52 26.85 8.23
CA GLY A 485 8.25 26.27 7.87
C GLY A 485 7.41 27.23 7.04
N VAL A 486 6.52 26.68 6.23
CA VAL A 486 5.58 27.41 5.35
C VAL A 486 4.25 26.68 5.32
N VAL A 487 3.16 27.44 5.24
CA VAL A 487 1.86 26.94 4.77
C VAL A 487 1.55 27.44 3.36
N LEU A 488 1.01 26.55 2.53
CA LEU A 488 0.51 26.82 1.18
C LEU A 488 -0.97 26.47 1.13
N TYR A 489 -1.82 27.41 0.75
CA TYR A 489 -3.25 27.18 0.50
C TYR A 489 -3.44 27.03 -1.01
N VAL A 490 -3.90 25.86 -1.42
CA VAL A 490 -3.95 25.40 -2.80
C VAL A 490 -5.37 24.94 -3.11
N GLN A 491 -6.00 25.54 -4.12
CA GLN A 491 -7.37 25.17 -4.52
C GLN A 491 -7.34 24.15 -5.66
N VAL A 492 -8.14 23.10 -5.54
CA VAL A 492 -8.37 22.13 -6.61
C VAL A 492 -9.21 22.79 -7.71
N LYS A 493 -8.74 22.76 -8.95
CA LYS A 493 -9.44 23.43 -10.06
C LYS A 493 -10.82 22.84 -10.30
N GLY A 494 -11.78 23.72 -10.56
CA GLY A 494 -13.17 23.38 -10.83
C GLY A 494 -13.90 24.51 -11.57
N PRO A 495 -15.08 24.25 -12.15
CA PRO A 495 -15.71 25.17 -13.11
C PRO A 495 -16.28 26.46 -12.51
N LYS A 496 -16.42 26.56 -11.18
CA LYS A 496 -16.99 27.72 -10.45
C LYS A 496 -16.42 27.86 -9.03
N CYS A 497 -15.10 27.84 -8.90
CA CYS A 497 -14.47 28.01 -7.59
C CYS A 497 -14.46 29.48 -7.18
N THR A 498 -14.66 29.74 -5.89
CA THR A 498 -14.56 31.07 -5.28
C THR A 498 -13.47 31.00 -4.21
N ALA A 499 -12.48 31.88 -4.29
CA ALA A 499 -11.45 31.99 -3.26
C ALA A 499 -12.03 32.65 -1.98
N PRO A 500 -11.57 32.26 -0.78
CA PRO A 500 -11.91 32.95 0.47
C PRO A 500 -11.42 34.39 0.45
N ALA A 501 -12.15 35.29 1.12
CA ALA A 501 -11.81 36.71 1.17
C ALA A 501 -10.55 37.02 2.00
N SER A 502 -10.14 36.11 2.89
CA SER A 502 -8.98 36.25 3.76
C SER A 502 -8.41 34.90 4.19
N PHE A 503 -7.11 34.88 4.47
CA PHE A 503 -6.42 33.80 5.17
C PHE A 503 -5.77 34.41 6.41
N ASP A 504 -6.02 33.83 7.58
CA ASP A 504 -5.45 34.32 8.83
C ASP A 504 -3.94 34.03 8.90
N PHE A 505 -3.20 34.89 9.60
CA PHE A 505 -1.79 34.63 9.89
C PHE A 505 -1.67 33.48 10.90
N GLU A 506 -0.72 32.58 10.67
CA GLU A 506 -0.49 31.42 11.50
C GLU A 506 0.92 31.39 12.08
N ASP A 507 1.00 31.04 13.36
CA ASP A 507 2.22 31.04 14.16
C ASP A 507 2.39 29.66 14.81
N ILE A 508 3.64 29.24 15.02
CA ILE A 508 3.98 28.03 15.77
C ILE A 508 4.83 28.47 16.95
N ASN A 509 4.34 28.24 18.17
CA ASN A 509 4.96 28.78 19.40
C ASN A 509 6.39 28.28 19.64
N ASN A 510 6.81 27.22 18.94
CA ASN A 510 8.15 26.63 18.99
C ASN A 510 9.09 27.10 17.86
N PHE A 511 8.66 28.04 17.00
CA PHE A 511 9.45 28.66 15.93
C PHE A 511 9.89 30.07 16.37
N GLN A 512 10.81 30.13 17.33
CA GLN A 512 11.47 31.38 17.72
C GLN A 512 12.98 31.20 17.65
N ALA A 513 13.66 32.11 16.94
CA ALA A 513 15.11 32.20 17.02
C ALA A 513 15.56 32.62 18.42
N THR A 514 16.50 31.86 18.98
CA THR A 514 17.33 32.20 20.14
C THR A 514 18.76 31.81 19.85
#